data_AF-A0AAE5UAJ0-F1
#
_entry.id   AF-A0AAE5UAJ0-F1
#
_cell.length_a   1.000
_cell.length_b   1.000
_cell.length_c   1.000
_cell.angle_alpha   90.00
_cell.angle_beta   90.00
_cell.angle_gamma   90.00
#
_symmetry.space_group_name_H-M   'P 1'
#
loop_
_entity.id
_entity.type
_entity.pdbx_description
1 polymer ?
#
loop_
_entity_poly.entity_id
_entity_poly.type
_entity_poly.pdbx_seq_one_letter_code
_entity_poly.pdbx_strand_id
1 'polypeptide(L)'
;MDEYLKVEKNYINAVVTFMNEMNINKLYIKGLEQWSEDIEAQNATEFISKLWIGQWISIQEVKELVKLTLRNAVWCKLELGNQFFVHFGYDYYMYIGTSHKCSNALEKVVLTGLHVEMVDSPYL
;
A
#
# COMPACT_ATOMS: atom_id res chain seq x y z
N MET A 1 -1.08 -1.49 -22.55
CA MET A 1 -2.07 -1.69 -21.46
C MET A 1 -1.56 -2.71 -20.45
N ASP A 2 -0.99 -3.83 -20.91
CA ASP A 2 -0.49 -4.91 -20.04
C ASP A 2 0.63 -4.50 -19.07
N GLU A 3 1.52 -3.59 -19.49
CA GLU A 3 2.64 -3.13 -18.66
C GLU A 3 2.18 -2.31 -17.45
N TYR A 4 1.18 -1.44 -17.61
CA TYR A 4 0.59 -0.69 -16.50
C TYR A 4 -0.03 -1.62 -15.46
N LEU A 5 -0.82 -2.60 -15.91
CA LEU A 5 -1.44 -3.60 -15.02
C LEU A 5 -0.39 -4.47 -14.33
N LYS A 6 0.72 -4.78 -15.01
CA LYS A 6 1.86 -5.50 -14.42
C LYS A 6 2.52 -4.68 -13.32
N VAL A 7 2.78 -3.39 -13.56
CA VAL A 7 3.38 -2.50 -12.56
C VAL A 7 2.46 -2.34 -11.35
N GLU A 8 1.17 -2.06 -11.56
CA GLU A 8 0.17 -1.99 -10.49
C GLU A 8 0.18 -3.27 -9.63
N LYS A 9 0.15 -4.43 -10.28
CA LYS A 9 0.21 -5.72 -9.60
C LYS A 9 1.50 -5.90 -8.80
N ASN A 10 2.64 -5.44 -9.33
CA ASN A 10 3.93 -5.52 -8.63
C ASN A 10 3.93 -4.66 -7.35
N TYR A 11 3.40 -3.43 -7.40
CA TYR A 11 3.27 -2.57 -6.21
C TYR A 11 2.37 -3.20 -5.14
N ILE A 12 1.21 -3.72 -5.54
CA ILE A 12 0.29 -4.43 -4.63
C ILE A 12 0.99 -5.65 -4.02
N ASN A 13 1.69 -6.44 -4.84
CA ASN A 13 2.43 -7.61 -4.37
C ASN A 13 3.58 -7.26 -3.45
N ALA A 14 4.24 -6.11 -3.64
CA ALA A 14 5.28 -5.65 -2.73
C ALA A 14 4.72 -5.46 -1.32
N VAL A 15 3.64 -4.70 -1.17
CA VAL A 15 2.96 -4.52 0.13
C VAL A 15 2.63 -5.86 0.79
N VAL A 16 1.99 -6.78 0.05
CA VAL A 16 1.61 -8.09 0.58
C VAL A 16 2.83 -8.95 0.94
N THR A 17 3.91 -8.88 0.16
CA THR A 17 5.12 -9.68 0.43
C THR A 17 5.76 -9.26 1.73
N PHE A 18 5.87 -7.95 1.99
CA PHE A 18 6.39 -7.44 3.25
C PHE A 18 5.45 -7.75 4.43
N MET A 19 4.13 -7.58 4.25
CA MET A 19 3.16 -7.97 5.27
C MET A 19 3.29 -9.45 5.66
N ASN A 20 3.44 -10.34 4.67
CA ASN A 20 3.58 -11.78 4.90
C ASN A 20 4.86 -12.14 5.65
N GLU A 21 6.01 -11.54 5.30
CA GLU A 21 7.26 -11.80 6.04
C GLU A 21 7.18 -11.31 7.49
N MET A 22 6.50 -10.18 7.70
CA MET A 22 6.22 -9.63 9.03
C MET A 22 5.11 -10.39 9.80
N ASN A 23 4.47 -11.40 9.21
CA ASN A 23 3.29 -12.10 9.75
C ASN A 23 2.10 -11.17 10.08
N ILE A 24 1.89 -10.14 9.26
CA ILE A 24 0.81 -9.15 9.43
C ILE A 24 -0.36 -9.52 8.52
N ASN A 25 -1.57 -9.61 9.09
CA ASN A 25 -2.80 -9.93 8.35
C ASN A 25 -3.80 -8.77 8.27
N LYS A 26 -3.54 -7.67 8.98
CA LYS A 26 -4.37 -6.46 9.00
C LYS A 26 -3.55 -5.21 9.23
N LEU A 27 -4.00 -4.09 8.68
CA LEU A 27 -3.42 -2.76 8.89
C LEU A 27 -4.50 -1.79 9.35
N TYR A 28 -4.07 -0.72 10.01
CA TYR A 28 -4.91 0.36 10.47
C TYR A 28 -4.87 1.52 9.48
N ILE A 29 -6.03 2.07 9.11
CA ILE A 29 -6.12 3.26 8.26
C ILE A 29 -5.79 4.50 9.10
N LYS A 30 -4.58 5.04 8.92
CA LYS A 30 -4.10 6.25 9.60
C LYS A 30 -4.50 7.53 8.89
N GLY A 31 -4.56 7.50 7.56
CA GLY A 31 -4.97 8.62 6.71
C GLY A 31 -5.76 8.09 5.52
N LEU A 32 -6.77 8.85 5.11
CA LEU A 32 -7.62 8.53 3.96
C LEU A 32 -8.17 9.83 3.36
N GLU A 33 -7.87 10.07 2.09
CA GLU A 33 -8.49 11.11 1.26
C GLU A 33 -9.17 10.43 0.07
N GLN A 34 -10.27 11.01 -0.41
CA GLN A 34 -11.18 10.38 -1.36
C GLN A 34 -11.58 11.39 -2.44
N TRP A 35 -11.52 10.96 -3.70
CA TRP A 35 -11.97 11.75 -4.85
C TRP A 35 -13.16 11.07 -5.51
N SER A 36 -14.36 11.66 -5.38
CA SER A 36 -15.62 11.00 -5.74
C SER A 36 -15.70 10.61 -7.22
N GLU A 37 -15.25 11.47 -8.13
CA GLU A 37 -15.27 11.22 -9.57
C GLU A 37 -14.41 9.99 -9.94
N ASP A 38 -13.20 9.91 -9.38
CA ASP A 38 -12.29 8.80 -9.62
C ASP A 38 -12.78 7.50 -8.94
N ILE A 39 -13.38 7.59 -7.75
CA ILE A 39 -13.98 6.43 -7.06
C ILE A 39 -15.12 5.84 -7.90
N GLU A 40 -15.97 6.69 -8.47
CA GLU A 40 -17.05 6.27 -9.37
C GLU A 40 -16.49 5.66 -10.66
N ALA A 41 -15.48 6.28 -11.27
CA ALA A 41 -14.82 5.77 -12.47
C ALA A 41 -14.19 4.38 -12.26
N GLN A 42 -13.73 4.09 -11.04
CA GLN A 42 -13.17 2.78 -10.67
C GLN A 42 -14.24 1.78 -10.18
N ASN A 43 -15.52 2.14 -10.15
CA ASN A 43 -16.62 1.35 -9.56
C ASN A 43 -16.34 0.93 -8.11
N ALA A 44 -15.72 1.83 -7.32
CA ALA A 44 -15.23 1.52 -5.98
C ALA A 44 -16.11 2.07 -4.85
N THR A 45 -17.24 2.72 -5.17
CA THR A 45 -18.11 3.41 -4.19
C THR A 45 -18.55 2.49 -3.05
N GLU A 46 -18.98 1.26 -3.34
CA GLU A 46 -19.43 0.33 -2.30
C GLU A 46 -18.29 -0.04 -1.33
N PHE A 47 -17.10 -0.27 -1.86
CA PHE A 47 -15.92 -0.59 -1.07
C PHE A 47 -15.51 0.60 -0.20
N ILE A 48 -15.34 1.78 -0.79
CA ILE A 48 -14.87 2.99 -0.09
C ILE A 48 -15.88 3.48 0.96
N SER A 49 -17.18 3.35 0.71
CA SER A 49 -18.23 3.75 1.67
C SER A 49 -18.14 3.03 3.03
N LYS A 50 -17.46 1.89 3.08
CA LYS A 50 -17.26 1.07 4.28
C LYS A 50 -15.94 1.37 4.99
N LEU A 51 -15.15 2.32 4.50
CA LEU A 51 -13.83 2.66 5.02
C LEU A 51 -13.81 3.99 5.77
N TRP A 52 -13.19 4.01 6.94
CA TRP A 52 -12.93 5.24 7.70
C TRP A 52 -11.54 5.26 8.35
N ILE A 53 -11.02 6.46 8.60
CA ILE A 53 -9.80 6.64 9.40
C ILE A 53 -10.06 6.07 10.78
N GLY A 54 -9.23 5.13 11.19
CA GLY A 54 -9.40 4.44 12.46
C GLY A 54 -9.80 2.97 12.36
N GLN A 55 -9.96 2.47 11.14
CA GLN A 55 -10.42 1.12 10.88
C GLN A 55 -9.25 0.15 10.66
N TRP A 56 -9.43 -1.09 11.14
CA TRP A 56 -8.60 -2.21 10.75
C TRP A 56 -9.12 -2.84 9.46
N ILE A 57 -8.23 -3.04 8.50
CA ILE A 57 -8.54 -3.67 7.22
C ILE A 57 -7.64 -4.88 6.98
N SER A 58 -8.21 -5.93 6.41
CA SER A 58 -7.55 -7.18 6.03
C SER A 58 -6.58 -6.99 4.87
N ILE A 59 -5.69 -7.98 4.63
CA ILE A 59 -4.82 -8.00 3.43
C ILE A 59 -5.61 -7.77 2.13
N GLN A 60 -6.80 -8.35 1.99
CA GLN A 60 -7.57 -8.22 0.75
C GLN A 60 -8.08 -6.79 0.55
N GLU A 61 -8.49 -6.13 1.62
CA GLU A 61 -8.89 -4.73 1.61
C GLU A 61 -7.67 -3.80 1.43
N VAL A 62 -6.51 -4.14 2.00
CA VAL A 62 -5.24 -3.44 1.74
C VAL A 62 -4.89 -3.47 0.26
N LYS A 63 -4.98 -4.64 -0.39
CA LYS A 63 -4.71 -4.77 -1.83
C LYS A 63 -5.63 -3.86 -2.67
N GLU A 64 -6.91 -3.84 -2.33
CA GLU A 64 -7.89 -3.01 -3.03
C GLU A 64 -7.63 -1.52 -2.81
N LEU A 65 -7.33 -1.12 -1.58
CA LEU A 65 -7.04 0.27 -1.25
C LEU A 65 -5.74 0.77 -1.90
N VAL A 66 -4.68 -0.05 -1.90
CA VAL A 66 -3.43 0.26 -2.63
C VAL A 66 -3.69 0.41 -4.12
N LYS A 67 -4.49 -0.48 -4.72
CA LYS A 67 -4.88 -0.37 -6.13
C LYS A 67 -5.58 0.96 -6.41
N LEU A 68 -6.54 1.35 -5.58
CA LEU A 68 -7.26 2.61 -5.72
C LEU A 68 -6.34 3.83 -5.52
N THR A 69 -5.32 3.71 -4.66
CA THR A 69 -4.30 4.75 -4.52
C THR A 69 -3.41 4.90 -5.75
N LEU A 70 -2.97 3.80 -6.36
CA LEU A 70 -2.20 3.84 -7.61
C LEU A 70 -3.01 4.39 -8.80
N ARG A 71 -4.33 4.40 -8.69
CA ARG A 71 -5.27 4.95 -9.68
C ARG A 71 -5.78 6.34 -9.33
N ASN A 72 -5.20 7.00 -8.32
CA ASN A 72 -5.58 8.34 -7.84
C ASN A 72 -7.01 8.48 -7.32
N ALA A 73 -7.73 7.38 -7.06
CA ALA A 73 -9.09 7.45 -6.53
C ALA A 73 -9.11 7.78 -5.03
N VAL A 74 -8.06 7.39 -4.31
CA VAL A 74 -7.90 7.65 -2.87
C VAL A 74 -6.44 7.82 -2.51
N TRP A 75 -6.14 8.57 -1.46
CA TRP A 75 -4.82 8.57 -0.86
C TRP A 75 -4.91 7.95 0.52
N CYS A 76 -3.97 7.08 0.89
CA CYS A 76 -4.00 6.42 2.19
C CYS A 76 -2.65 6.36 2.90
N LYS A 77 -2.72 6.28 4.23
CA LYS A 77 -1.61 5.87 5.09
C LYS A 77 -2.05 4.66 5.89
N LEU A 78 -1.29 3.57 5.81
CA LEU A 78 -1.59 2.31 6.47
C LEU A 78 -0.48 1.98 7.46
N GLU A 79 -0.84 1.60 8.69
CA GLU A 79 0.14 1.39 9.75
C GLU A 79 -0.21 0.18 10.64
N LEU A 80 0.81 -0.36 11.30
CA LEU A 80 0.71 -1.24 12.46
C LEU A 80 1.63 -0.70 13.55
N GLY A 81 1.20 0.37 14.23
CA GLY A 81 2.00 1.03 15.26
C GLY A 81 3.41 1.38 14.76
N ASN A 82 4.44 1.02 15.52
CA ASN A 82 5.84 1.18 15.14
C ASN A 82 6.42 -0.01 14.35
N GLN A 83 5.59 -1.01 14.01
CA GLN A 83 6.07 -2.26 13.41
C GLN A 83 6.14 -2.23 11.89
N PHE A 84 5.17 -1.55 11.26
CA PHE A 84 5.01 -1.57 9.81
C PHE A 84 4.21 -0.37 9.34
N PHE A 85 4.54 0.17 8.17
CA PHE A 85 3.71 1.14 7.47
C PHE A 85 3.79 1.02 5.95
N VAL A 86 2.74 1.48 5.27
CA VAL A 86 2.69 1.73 3.82
C VAL A 86 2.16 3.13 3.61
N HIS A 87 3.01 4.01 3.06
CA HIS A 87 2.68 5.40 2.78
C HIS A 87 2.90 5.73 1.31
N PHE A 88 2.09 6.62 0.76
CA PHE A 88 2.22 7.11 -0.60
C PHE A 88 2.63 8.58 -0.57
N GLY A 89 3.75 8.92 -1.18
CA GLY A 89 4.19 10.30 -1.38
C GLY A 89 3.48 10.93 -2.58
N TYR A 90 3.49 12.27 -2.61
CA TYR A 90 3.04 13.02 -3.79
C TYR A 90 4.10 13.05 -4.92
N ASP A 91 5.25 12.44 -4.67
CA ASP A 91 6.41 12.28 -5.56
C ASP A 91 6.40 10.96 -6.34
N TYR A 92 5.26 10.26 -6.36
CA TYR A 92 5.07 8.93 -6.95
C TYR A 92 5.83 7.79 -6.26
N TYR A 93 6.40 8.02 -5.06
CA TYR A 93 6.99 6.95 -4.27
C TYR A 93 5.97 6.26 -3.36
N MET A 94 6.11 4.95 -3.25
CA MET A 94 5.50 4.13 -2.19
C MET A 94 6.57 3.76 -1.18
N TYR A 95 6.33 4.08 0.09
CA TYR A 95 7.23 3.83 1.19
C TYR A 95 6.71 2.65 2.02
N ILE A 96 7.55 1.63 2.21
CA ILE A 96 7.28 0.52 3.13
C ILE A 96 8.28 0.60 4.28
N GLY A 97 7.77 0.83 5.49
CA GLY A 97 8.57 0.80 6.70
C GLY A 97 8.39 -0.52 7.44
N THR A 98 9.49 -1.06 7.99
CA THR A 98 9.48 -2.30 8.78
C THR A 98 10.32 -2.09 10.04
N SER A 99 9.88 -2.64 11.17
CA SER A 99 10.63 -2.59 12.44
C SER A 99 11.84 -3.53 12.48
N HIS A 100 11.92 -4.47 11.55
CA HIS A 100 13.05 -5.37 11.40
C HIS A 100 13.28 -5.70 9.92
N LYS A 101 14.49 -6.15 9.61
CA LYS A 101 14.93 -6.38 8.24
C LYS A 101 14.14 -7.52 7.57
N CYS A 102 13.38 -7.19 6.54
CA CYS A 102 12.64 -8.14 5.69
C CYS A 102 13.45 -8.48 4.42
N SER A 103 14.51 -9.26 4.57
CA SER A 103 15.45 -9.53 3.47
C SER A 103 14.80 -10.34 2.34
N ASN A 104 13.90 -11.28 2.69
CA ASN A 104 13.27 -12.14 1.69
C ASN A 104 12.26 -11.36 0.83
N ALA A 105 11.51 -10.44 1.44
CA ALA A 105 10.55 -9.58 0.77
C ALA A 105 11.27 -8.60 -0.14
N LEU A 106 12.35 -7.99 0.34
CA LEU A 106 13.18 -7.10 -0.46
C LEU A 106 13.68 -7.81 -1.72
N GLU A 107 14.28 -9.00 -1.57
CA GLU A 107 14.77 -9.79 -2.71
C GLU A 107 13.63 -10.11 -3.70
N LYS A 108 12.49 -10.61 -3.21
CA LYS A 108 11.32 -10.91 -4.04
C LYS A 108 10.81 -9.69 -4.80
N VAL A 109 10.77 -8.52 -4.16
CA VAL A 109 10.28 -7.28 -4.76
C VAL A 109 11.24 -6.79 -5.85
N VAL A 110 12.54 -6.80 -5.60
CA VAL A 110 13.56 -6.43 -6.60
C VAL A 110 13.47 -7.34 -7.83
N LEU A 111 13.24 -8.65 -7.63
CA LEU A 111 13.05 -9.61 -8.73
C LEU A 111 11.79 -9.35 -9.59
N THR A 112 10.83 -8.55 -9.11
CA THR A 112 9.67 -8.13 -9.94
C THR A 112 10.01 -7.06 -10.96
N GLY A 113 11.20 -6.44 -10.85
CA GLY A 113 11.64 -5.31 -11.68
C GLY A 113 11.27 -3.94 -11.09
N LEU A 114 10.74 -3.88 -9.86
CA LEU A 114 10.55 -2.61 -9.15
C LEU A 114 11.90 -2.06 -8.69
N HIS A 115 12.10 -0.76 -8.90
CA HIS A 115 13.21 -0.03 -8.31
C HIS A 115 12.94 0.19 -6.82
N VAL A 116 13.91 -0.15 -5.97
CA VAL A 116 13.78 -0.03 -4.51
C VAL A 116 14.96 0.78 -4.00
N GLU A 117 14.65 1.86 -3.27
CA GLU A 117 15.64 2.68 -2.59
C GLU A 117 15.58 2.41 -1.09
N MET A 118 16.72 2.09 -0.50
CA MET A 118 16.83 1.95 0.95
C MET A 118 17.04 3.33 1.55
N VAL A 119 16.09 3.77 2.36
CA VAL A 119 16.12 5.06 3.05
C VAL A 119 15.93 4.85 4.54
N ASP A 120 16.69 5.61 5.34
CA ASP A 120 16.41 5.74 6.76
C ASP A 120 15.17 6.64 6.92
N SER A 121 14.23 6.22 7.77
CA SER A 121 13.03 7.03 8.01
C SER A 121 13.44 8.39 8.58
N PRO A 122 12.96 9.53 8.04
CA PRO A 122 13.25 10.84 8.60
C PRO A 122 12.60 11.06 9.98
N TYR A 123 11.78 10.10 10.43
CA TYR A 123 11.10 10.08 11.72
C TYR A 123 11.75 9.13 12.74
N LEU A 124 13.00 8.68 12.50
CA LEU A 124 13.82 7.96 13.49
C LEU A 124 14.11 8.81 14.72
#